data_AF-A0A972Q3L4-F1
#
_entry.id   AF-A0A972Q3L4-F1
#
_cell.length_a   1.000
_cell.length_b   1.000
_cell.length_c   1.000
_cell.angle_alpha   90.00
_cell.angle_beta   90.00
_cell.angle_gamma   90.00
#
_symmetry.space_group_name_H-M   'P 1'
#
loop_
_entity.id
_entity.type
_entity.pdbx_description
1 polymer ?
#
loop_
_entity_poly.entity_id
_entity_poly.type
_entity_poly.pdbx_seq_one_letter_code
_entity_poly.pdbx_strand_id
1 'polypeptide(L)'
;MKIFYSDHYTVTLPSNHRFPMEKYARLRQALLAQRVLTPEELFPSPPATRQQILRAHTAEYFDAVASGSLEARIIRQIGLPWSPELFARSLASVGGTLAASQQALIDGISGNLAGGTHHALAGEGMGYCMFNDLAVAALALLEEGKAARITIVDLDVHQGNGTAAILGNRKEVFLLSLHGAKNYPYRRTPSTLDIDLPDCSGDKEYLEALEEGLTAALAFGPQIVFYQAGVDPLNEDRLGRLSLSMQGLEQRDRRVLEECRARGIPVVLVMGGGYANPIELTVQAHVQTYRVAKEIYCRN
;
A
#
# COMPACT_ATOMS: atom_id res chain seq x y z
N MET A 1 13.81 10.03 -8.36
CA MET A 1 13.07 9.03 -7.57
C MET A 1 12.54 7.98 -8.53
N LYS A 2 13.05 6.75 -8.48
CA LYS A 2 12.60 5.69 -9.38
C LYS A 2 11.32 5.04 -8.85
N ILE A 3 10.27 5.00 -9.68
CA ILE A 3 8.91 4.56 -9.35
C ILE A 3 8.47 3.45 -10.30
N PHE A 4 7.80 2.44 -9.77
CA PHE A 4 7.35 1.27 -10.51
C PHE A 4 5.85 1.34 -10.82
N TYR A 5 5.40 0.76 -11.93
CA TYR A 5 3.97 0.74 -12.30
C TYR A 5 3.55 -0.59 -12.93
N SER A 6 2.26 -0.94 -12.83
CA SER A 6 1.69 -2.20 -13.35
C SER A 6 0.43 -2.02 -14.19
N ASP A 7 0.06 -0.77 -14.55
CA ASP A 7 -1.15 -0.47 -15.34
C ASP A 7 -1.09 -0.90 -16.82
N HIS A 8 0.04 -1.46 -17.26
CA HIS A 8 0.14 -2.11 -18.59
C HIS A 8 -0.57 -3.47 -18.64
N TYR A 9 -0.92 -4.06 -17.49
CA TYR A 9 -1.84 -5.19 -17.42
C TYR A 9 -3.28 -4.68 -17.32
N THR A 10 -3.98 -4.68 -18.44
CA THR A 10 -5.39 -4.28 -18.50
C THR A 10 -6.28 -5.38 -17.93
N VAL A 11 -6.95 -5.09 -16.82
CA VAL A 11 -7.95 -5.99 -16.22
C VAL A 11 -9.34 -5.42 -16.48
N THR A 12 -10.14 -6.13 -17.28
CA THR A 12 -11.53 -5.72 -17.57
C THR A 12 -12.45 -6.21 -16.45
N LEU A 13 -13.08 -5.27 -15.76
CA LEU A 13 -14.10 -5.54 -14.76
C LEU A 13 -15.49 -5.24 -15.32
N PRO A 14 -16.56 -5.84 -14.76
CA PRO A 14 -17.94 -5.45 -15.09
C PRO A 14 -18.14 -3.93 -14.93
N SER A 15 -18.96 -3.31 -15.79
CA SER A 15 -19.14 -1.85 -15.82
C SER A 15 -19.67 -1.23 -14.53
N ASN A 16 -20.36 -2.01 -13.71
CA ASN A 16 -20.89 -1.61 -12.39
C ASN A 16 -19.98 -2.06 -11.22
N HIS A 17 -18.80 -2.59 -11.50
CA HIS A 17 -17.90 -3.07 -10.46
C HIS A 17 -17.42 -1.91 -9.58
N ARG A 18 -17.40 -2.13 -8.26
CA ARG A 18 -17.01 -1.07 -7.32
C ARG A 18 -15.54 -0.69 -7.47
N PHE A 19 -14.65 -1.63 -7.75
CA PHE A 19 -13.20 -1.36 -7.82
C PHE A 19 -12.82 -0.54 -9.08
N PRO A 20 -12.27 0.67 -8.93
CA PRO A 20 -11.92 1.56 -10.04
C PRO A 20 -10.56 1.19 -10.64
N MET A 21 -10.48 0.10 -11.41
CA MET A 21 -9.21 -0.41 -11.98
C MET A 21 -8.44 0.65 -12.80
N GLU A 22 -9.15 1.57 -13.45
CA GLU A 22 -8.55 2.66 -14.22
C GLU A 22 -7.70 3.64 -13.39
N LYS A 23 -7.88 3.69 -12.05
CA LYS A 23 -7.19 4.67 -11.19
C LYS A 23 -5.67 4.62 -11.34
N TYR A 24 -5.11 3.44 -11.57
CA TYR A 24 -3.67 3.22 -11.70
C TYR A 24 -3.10 3.85 -12.99
N ALA A 25 -3.76 3.62 -14.13
CA ALA A 25 -3.37 4.24 -15.41
C ALA A 25 -3.56 5.76 -15.36
N ARG A 26 -4.69 6.21 -14.80
CA ARG A 26 -5.00 7.63 -14.65
C ARG A 26 -4.00 8.35 -13.75
N LEU A 27 -3.57 7.72 -12.66
CA LEU A 27 -2.50 8.26 -11.81
C LEU A 27 -1.19 8.42 -12.56
N ARG A 28 -0.71 7.37 -13.25
CA ARG A 28 0.54 7.45 -14.02
C ARG A 28 0.49 8.56 -15.07
N GLN A 29 -0.63 8.67 -15.79
CA GLN A 29 -0.87 9.74 -16.77
C GLN A 29 -0.88 11.12 -16.11
N ALA A 30 -1.55 11.28 -14.96
CA ALA A 30 -1.62 12.55 -14.23
C ALA A 30 -0.25 12.99 -13.70
N LEU A 31 0.56 12.07 -13.17
CA LEU A 31 1.91 12.35 -12.68
C LEU A 31 2.81 12.91 -13.79
N LEU A 32 2.72 12.35 -14.99
CA LEU A 32 3.43 12.82 -16.19
C LEU A 32 2.89 14.17 -16.68
N ALA A 33 1.57 14.29 -16.83
CA ALA A 33 0.93 15.49 -17.33
C ALA A 33 1.22 16.71 -16.43
N GLN A 34 1.24 16.51 -15.11
CA GLN A 34 1.55 17.53 -14.12
C GLN A 34 3.05 17.70 -13.85
N ARG A 35 3.92 16.95 -14.55
CA ARG A 35 5.39 16.97 -14.39
C ARG A 35 5.85 16.72 -12.95
N VAL A 36 5.08 15.93 -12.18
CA VAL A 36 5.50 15.48 -10.85
C VAL A 36 6.60 14.44 -10.99
N LEU A 37 6.47 13.54 -11.97
CA LEU A 37 7.50 12.58 -12.39
C LEU A 37 7.83 12.78 -13.86
N THR A 38 9.06 12.43 -14.25
CA THR A 38 9.46 12.33 -15.66
C THR A 38 9.33 10.89 -16.16
N PRO A 39 9.30 10.64 -17.49
CA PRO A 39 9.29 9.28 -18.04
C PRO A 39 10.47 8.42 -17.57
N GLU A 40 11.64 9.02 -17.36
CA GLU A 40 12.87 8.35 -16.92
C GLU A 40 12.82 7.93 -15.44
N GLU A 41 11.85 8.45 -14.69
CA GLU A 41 11.58 8.06 -13.30
C GLU A 41 10.58 6.90 -13.19
N LEU A 42 9.93 6.49 -14.29
CA LEU A 42 8.88 5.48 -14.30
C LEU A 42 9.32 4.18 -14.98
N PHE A 43 9.16 3.06 -14.28
CA PHE A 43 9.61 1.75 -14.73
C PHE A 43 8.48 0.72 -14.66
N PRO A 44 8.28 -0.11 -15.69
CA PRO A 44 7.39 -1.27 -15.58
C PRO A 44 7.82 -2.16 -14.42
N SER A 45 6.85 -2.57 -13.60
CA SER A 45 7.10 -3.48 -12.48
C SER A 45 7.48 -4.86 -13.02
N PRO A 46 8.60 -5.46 -12.57
CA PRO A 46 8.87 -6.86 -12.87
C PRO A 46 7.80 -7.74 -12.19
N PRO A 47 7.39 -8.87 -12.79
CA PRO A 47 6.53 -9.82 -12.10
C PRO A 47 7.30 -10.51 -10.97
N ALA A 48 6.69 -10.64 -9.80
CA ALA A 48 7.23 -11.45 -8.72
C ALA A 48 7.28 -12.94 -9.13
N THR A 49 8.35 -13.62 -8.77
CA THR A 49 8.47 -15.07 -8.97
C THR A 49 7.64 -15.83 -7.94
N ARG A 50 7.29 -17.09 -8.24
CA ARG A 50 6.65 -17.99 -7.27
C ARG A 50 7.42 -18.00 -5.94
N GLN A 51 8.73 -18.18 -5.97
CA GLN A 51 9.56 -18.22 -4.76
C GLN A 51 9.46 -16.94 -3.94
N GLN A 52 9.38 -15.78 -4.58
CA GLN A 52 9.20 -14.51 -3.88
C GLN A 52 7.82 -14.45 -3.20
N ILE A 53 6.75 -14.86 -3.89
CA ILE A 53 5.39 -14.88 -3.31
C ILE A 53 5.30 -15.83 -2.11
N LEU A 54 5.97 -16.99 -2.18
CA LEU A 54 5.93 -18.00 -1.13
C LEU A 54 6.57 -17.57 0.20
N ARG A 55 7.25 -16.43 0.26
CA ARG A 55 7.71 -15.87 1.53
C ARG A 55 6.54 -15.53 2.45
N ALA A 56 5.45 -15.00 1.87
CA ALA A 56 4.28 -14.55 2.64
C ALA A 56 3.04 -15.41 2.42
N HIS A 57 3.01 -16.23 1.36
CA HIS A 57 1.85 -17.02 0.96
C HIS A 57 2.13 -18.52 0.94
N THR A 58 1.10 -19.32 1.18
CA THR A 58 1.21 -20.78 1.09
C THR A 58 1.34 -21.22 -0.36
N ALA A 59 1.98 -22.38 -0.56
CA ALA A 59 2.15 -22.98 -1.89
C ALA A 59 0.81 -23.31 -2.51
N GLU A 60 -0.10 -23.87 -1.71
CA GLU A 60 -1.45 -24.28 -2.12
C GLU A 60 -2.25 -23.08 -2.63
N TYR A 61 -2.18 -21.94 -1.93
CA TYR A 61 -2.87 -20.73 -2.35
C TYR A 61 -2.27 -20.18 -3.65
N PHE A 62 -0.95 -20.05 -3.74
CA PHE A 62 -0.30 -19.58 -4.97
C PHE A 62 -0.67 -20.45 -6.17
N ASP A 63 -0.56 -21.77 -6.03
CA ASP A 63 -0.81 -22.71 -7.12
C ASP A 63 -2.29 -22.68 -7.56
N ALA A 64 -3.23 -22.48 -6.62
CA ALA A 64 -4.65 -22.30 -6.94
C ALA A 64 -4.94 -20.96 -7.64
N VAL A 65 -4.28 -19.86 -7.26
CA VAL A 65 -4.37 -18.58 -7.98
C VAL A 65 -3.79 -18.72 -9.39
N ALA A 66 -2.63 -19.37 -9.52
CA ALA A 66 -1.92 -19.49 -10.79
C ALA A 66 -2.67 -20.36 -11.82
N SER A 67 -3.34 -21.42 -11.36
CA SER A 67 -4.14 -22.32 -12.20
C SER A 67 -5.57 -21.82 -12.45
N GLY A 68 -6.01 -20.78 -11.74
CA GLY A 68 -7.40 -20.32 -11.76
C GLY A 68 -8.38 -21.26 -11.05
N SER A 69 -7.89 -22.14 -10.17
CA SER A 69 -8.68 -23.12 -9.44
C SER A 69 -9.13 -22.65 -8.04
N LEU A 70 -9.09 -21.34 -7.77
CA LEU A 70 -9.58 -20.79 -6.50
C LEU A 70 -11.02 -21.18 -6.24
N GLU A 71 -11.32 -21.55 -4.99
CA GLU A 71 -12.70 -21.74 -4.56
C GLU A 71 -13.52 -20.47 -4.80
N ALA A 72 -14.78 -20.64 -5.23
CA ALA A 72 -15.68 -19.52 -5.47
C ALA A 72 -15.89 -18.62 -4.23
N ARG A 73 -15.74 -19.18 -3.01
CA ARG A 73 -15.75 -18.41 -1.76
C ARG A 73 -14.59 -17.41 -1.69
N ILE A 74 -13.37 -17.84 -2.02
CA ILE A 74 -12.18 -17.00 -2.00
C ILE A 74 -12.28 -15.92 -3.07
N ILE A 75 -12.74 -16.26 -4.29
CA ILE A 75 -12.98 -15.26 -5.34
C ILE A 75 -13.96 -14.16 -4.88
N ARG A 76 -15.04 -14.54 -4.17
CA ARG A 76 -15.98 -13.57 -3.58
C ARG A 76 -15.35 -12.71 -2.48
N GLN A 77 -14.47 -13.29 -1.65
CA GLN A 77 -13.74 -12.54 -0.61
C GLN A 77 -12.75 -11.54 -1.21
N ILE A 78 -12.01 -11.95 -2.26
CA ILE A 78 -11.16 -11.05 -3.05
C ILE A 78 -12.02 -9.93 -3.65
N GLY A 79 -13.22 -10.25 -4.13
CA GLY A 79 -14.10 -9.26 -4.74
C GLY A 79 -13.60 -8.79 -6.10
N LEU A 80 -12.79 -9.60 -6.79
CA LEU A 80 -12.37 -9.41 -8.17
C LEU A 80 -12.52 -10.75 -8.90
N PRO A 81 -13.17 -10.79 -10.09
CA PRO A 81 -13.24 -12.01 -10.88
C PRO A 81 -11.83 -12.40 -11.32
N TRP A 82 -11.49 -13.69 -11.17
CA TRP A 82 -10.20 -14.19 -11.62
C TRP A 82 -10.09 -14.10 -13.15
N SER A 83 -8.92 -13.68 -13.63
CA SER A 83 -8.51 -13.80 -15.02
C SER A 83 -6.97 -13.93 -15.09
N PRO A 84 -6.41 -14.45 -16.19
CA PRO A 84 -4.96 -14.48 -16.39
C PRO A 84 -4.31 -13.09 -16.27
N GLU A 85 -4.98 -12.04 -16.74
CA GLU A 85 -4.52 -10.65 -16.67
C GLU A 85 -4.51 -10.14 -15.22
N LEU A 86 -5.52 -10.48 -14.42
CA LEU A 86 -5.54 -10.14 -13.00
C LEU A 86 -4.40 -10.83 -12.26
N PHE A 87 -4.14 -12.10 -12.56
CA PHE A 87 -3.01 -12.84 -11.98
C PHE A 87 -1.68 -12.18 -12.34
N ALA A 88 -1.43 -11.91 -13.62
CA ALA A 88 -0.20 -11.27 -14.10
C ALA A 88 -0.02 -9.87 -13.48
N ARG A 89 -1.09 -9.07 -13.41
CA ARG A 89 -1.08 -7.78 -12.73
C ARG A 89 -0.75 -7.91 -11.24
N SER A 90 -1.32 -8.89 -10.55
CA SER A 90 -1.06 -9.11 -9.11
C SER A 90 0.41 -9.48 -8.87
N LEU A 91 1.01 -10.32 -9.72
CA LEU A 91 2.45 -10.62 -9.64
C LEU A 91 3.30 -9.36 -9.88
N ALA A 92 2.94 -8.55 -10.88
CA ALA A 92 3.63 -7.29 -11.16
C ALA A 92 3.47 -6.27 -10.02
N SER A 93 2.30 -6.20 -9.38
CA SER A 93 2.11 -5.35 -8.21
C SER A 93 3.07 -5.73 -7.08
N VAL A 94 3.22 -7.03 -6.78
CA VAL A 94 4.16 -7.49 -5.74
C VAL A 94 5.61 -7.25 -6.16
N GLY A 95 5.97 -7.56 -7.41
CA GLY A 95 7.33 -7.36 -7.90
C GLY A 95 7.73 -5.89 -8.00
N GLY A 96 6.78 -4.98 -8.23
CA GLY A 96 6.96 -3.54 -8.14
C GLY A 96 7.34 -3.09 -6.73
N THR A 97 6.67 -3.60 -5.70
CA THR A 97 6.99 -3.30 -4.30
C THR A 97 8.34 -3.89 -3.88
N LEU A 98 8.70 -5.09 -4.35
CA LEU A 98 10.04 -5.67 -4.17
C LEU A 98 11.12 -4.81 -4.83
N ALA A 99 10.92 -4.39 -6.08
CA ALA A 99 11.89 -3.56 -6.79
C ALA A 99 12.02 -2.16 -6.16
N ALA A 100 10.91 -1.57 -5.73
CA ALA A 100 10.89 -0.32 -4.98
C ALA A 100 11.65 -0.45 -3.65
N SER A 101 11.53 -1.57 -2.96
CA SER A 101 12.26 -1.84 -1.72
C SER A 101 13.77 -1.81 -1.91
N GLN A 102 14.26 -2.48 -2.96
CA GLN A 102 15.68 -2.48 -3.30
C GLN A 102 16.17 -1.07 -3.66
N GLN A 103 15.36 -0.33 -4.41
CA GLN A 103 15.73 1.01 -4.86
C GLN A 103 15.69 2.04 -3.73
N ALA A 104 14.74 1.93 -2.80
CA ALA A 104 14.65 2.80 -1.63
C ALA A 104 15.91 2.71 -0.75
N LEU A 105 16.49 1.51 -0.59
CA LEU A 105 17.76 1.33 0.13
C LEU A 105 18.95 2.06 -0.53
N ILE A 106 18.86 2.37 -1.83
CA ILE A 106 19.91 3.06 -2.59
C ILE A 106 19.64 4.58 -2.60
N ASP A 107 18.42 4.97 -2.98
CA ASP A 107 18.06 6.38 -3.23
C ASP A 107 17.47 7.09 -2.00
N GLY A 108 17.23 6.35 -0.91
CA GLY A 108 16.48 6.81 0.27
C GLY A 108 14.96 6.81 0.08
N ILE A 109 14.45 6.80 -1.16
CA ILE A 109 13.02 6.68 -1.45
C ILE A 109 12.75 6.04 -2.81
N SER A 110 11.73 5.20 -2.86
CA SER A 110 11.15 4.66 -4.09
C SER A 110 9.68 4.32 -3.86
N GLY A 111 8.98 3.85 -4.87
CA GLY A 111 7.58 3.49 -4.73
C GLY A 111 6.98 2.73 -5.90
N ASN A 112 5.75 2.31 -5.70
CA ASN A 112 4.94 1.58 -6.66
C ASN A 112 3.61 2.33 -6.84
N LEU A 113 3.24 2.62 -8.10
CA LEU A 113 1.91 3.14 -8.49
C LEU A 113 0.82 2.06 -8.38
N ALA A 114 1.00 1.10 -7.49
CA ALA A 114 0.09 0.02 -7.14
C ALA A 114 0.46 -0.43 -5.71
N GLY A 115 0.27 -1.71 -5.38
CA GLY A 115 0.66 -2.24 -4.07
C GLY A 115 -0.18 -1.72 -2.92
N GLY A 116 0.27 -2.00 -1.70
CA GLY A 116 -0.50 -1.77 -0.48
C GLY A 116 -1.65 -2.76 -0.34
N THR A 117 -1.45 -3.99 -0.79
CA THR A 117 -2.46 -5.04 -0.81
C THR A 117 -2.54 -5.77 0.54
N HIS A 118 -2.79 -4.99 1.59
CA HIS A 118 -2.64 -5.36 3.00
C HIS A 118 -3.66 -6.38 3.56
N HIS A 119 -4.71 -6.71 2.82
CA HIS A 119 -5.78 -7.60 3.29
C HIS A 119 -5.49 -9.07 3.02
N ALA A 120 -4.64 -9.40 2.03
CA ALA A 120 -4.36 -10.78 1.67
C ALA A 120 -3.65 -11.50 2.82
N LEU A 121 -4.21 -12.64 3.23
CA LEU A 121 -3.67 -13.57 4.22
C LEU A 121 -2.70 -14.54 3.52
N ALA A 122 -1.96 -15.34 4.29
CA ALA A 122 -1.02 -16.31 3.73
C ALA A 122 -1.69 -17.30 2.76
N GLY A 123 -2.86 -17.83 3.13
CA GLY A 123 -3.58 -18.85 2.34
C GLY A 123 -4.82 -18.35 1.61
N GLU A 124 -5.19 -17.08 1.74
CA GLU A 124 -6.46 -16.55 1.20
C GLU A 124 -6.33 -15.08 0.79
N GLY A 125 -6.87 -14.72 -0.38
CA GLY A 125 -7.04 -13.33 -0.79
C GLY A 125 -8.37 -12.75 -0.30
N MET A 126 -8.40 -11.44 -0.03
CA MET A 126 -9.61 -10.74 0.38
C MET A 126 -9.49 -9.22 0.19
N GLY A 127 -10.62 -8.49 0.15
CA GLY A 127 -10.62 -7.03 0.14
C GLY A 127 -9.85 -6.43 -1.04
N TYR A 128 -10.07 -6.95 -2.25
CA TYR A 128 -9.35 -6.59 -3.48
C TYR A 128 -7.85 -6.93 -3.49
N CYS A 129 -7.35 -7.62 -2.47
CA CYS A 129 -5.95 -8.02 -2.33
C CYS A 129 -5.80 -9.51 -2.67
N MET A 130 -5.05 -9.81 -3.75
CA MET A 130 -4.76 -11.19 -4.17
C MET A 130 -3.49 -11.73 -3.49
N PHE A 131 -2.43 -10.95 -3.43
CA PHE A 131 -1.20 -11.25 -2.68
C PHE A 131 -0.85 -10.04 -1.82
N ASN A 132 -0.16 -10.23 -0.71
CA ASN A 132 0.25 -9.19 0.22
C ASN A 132 1.66 -8.72 -0.14
N ASP A 133 1.75 -7.64 -0.92
CA ASP A 133 3.02 -7.13 -1.42
C ASP A 133 3.94 -6.59 -0.30
N LEU A 134 3.35 -5.94 0.70
CA LEU A 134 4.03 -5.45 1.89
C LEU A 134 4.73 -6.58 2.65
N ALA A 135 4.00 -7.67 2.93
CA ALA A 135 4.55 -8.82 3.63
C ALA A 135 5.62 -9.55 2.81
N VAL A 136 5.39 -9.75 1.51
CA VAL A 136 6.40 -10.35 0.62
C VAL A 136 7.69 -9.54 0.61
N ALA A 137 7.58 -8.21 0.48
CA ALA A 137 8.74 -7.33 0.42
C ALA A 137 9.48 -7.22 1.76
N ALA A 138 8.76 -7.08 2.88
CA ALA A 138 9.36 -7.04 4.20
C ALA A 138 10.13 -8.35 4.51
N LEU A 139 9.52 -9.51 4.25
CA LEU A 139 10.17 -10.81 4.46
C LEU A 139 11.39 -11.00 3.56
N ALA A 140 11.32 -10.56 2.30
CA ALA A 140 12.47 -10.59 1.39
C ALA A 140 13.65 -9.79 1.95
N LEU A 141 13.43 -8.58 2.47
CA LEU A 141 14.51 -7.77 3.05
C LEU A 141 15.11 -8.38 4.31
N LEU A 142 14.28 -8.98 5.18
CA LEU A 142 14.74 -9.67 6.39
C LEU A 142 15.57 -10.91 6.05
N GLU A 143 15.07 -11.77 5.16
CA GLU A 143 15.74 -13.01 4.74
C GLU A 143 17.04 -12.75 3.98
N GLU A 144 17.09 -11.68 3.17
CA GLU A 144 18.27 -11.28 2.42
C GLU A 144 19.29 -10.50 3.28
N GLY A 145 19.00 -10.26 4.57
CA GLY A 145 19.87 -9.52 5.48
C GLY A 145 20.05 -8.04 5.11
N LYS A 146 19.13 -7.47 4.33
CA LYS A 146 19.17 -6.07 3.88
C LYS A 146 18.55 -5.12 4.88
N ALA A 147 17.71 -5.63 5.78
CA ALA A 147 17.23 -4.95 6.96
C ALA A 147 17.06 -5.96 8.10
N ALA A 148 17.27 -5.52 9.34
CA ALA A 148 17.04 -6.27 10.57
C ALA A 148 15.84 -5.74 11.35
N ARG A 149 15.37 -4.52 11.07
CA ARG A 149 14.15 -3.93 11.62
C ARG A 149 13.39 -3.16 10.54
N ILE A 150 12.11 -3.45 10.40
CA ILE A 150 11.23 -2.86 9.39
C ILE A 150 10.01 -2.29 10.10
N THR A 151 9.58 -1.10 9.68
CA THR A 151 8.28 -0.55 10.10
C THR A 151 7.36 -0.48 8.89
N ILE A 152 6.11 -0.90 9.07
CA ILE A 152 5.03 -0.68 8.11
C ILE A 152 4.10 0.36 8.72
N VAL A 153 3.98 1.50 8.06
CA VAL A 153 3.05 2.58 8.38
C VAL A 153 1.87 2.44 7.44
N ASP A 154 0.80 1.82 7.93
CA ASP A 154 -0.44 1.57 7.19
C ASP A 154 -1.49 2.63 7.52
N LEU A 155 -1.69 3.55 6.58
CA LEU A 155 -2.64 4.66 6.68
C LEU A 155 -3.83 4.54 5.72
N ASP A 156 -4.13 3.32 5.27
CA ASP A 156 -5.44 3.00 4.72
C ASP A 156 -6.55 3.26 5.74
N VAL A 157 -7.76 3.55 5.28
CA VAL A 157 -8.90 3.62 6.19
C VAL A 157 -9.31 2.25 6.75
N HIS A 158 -8.92 1.16 6.09
CA HIS A 158 -9.17 -0.21 6.52
C HIS A 158 -7.98 -0.77 7.31
N GLN A 159 -8.26 -1.66 8.27
CA GLN A 159 -7.16 -2.32 9.00
C GLN A 159 -6.46 -3.35 8.10
N GLY A 160 -5.13 -3.30 8.05
CA GLY A 160 -4.28 -4.22 7.29
C GLY A 160 -4.18 -5.64 7.88
N ASN A 161 -5.33 -6.32 8.01
CA ASN A 161 -5.45 -7.62 8.68
C ASN A 161 -4.57 -8.73 8.10
N GLY A 162 -4.33 -8.71 6.78
CA GLY A 162 -3.47 -9.68 6.12
C GLY A 162 -2.02 -9.49 6.51
N THR A 163 -1.56 -8.23 6.48
CA THR A 163 -0.21 -7.85 6.90
C THR A 163 0.00 -8.18 8.38
N ALA A 164 -0.96 -7.86 9.24
CA ALA A 164 -0.93 -8.20 10.66
C ALA A 164 -0.90 -9.72 10.90
N ALA A 165 -1.68 -10.50 10.17
CA ALA A 165 -1.68 -11.97 10.31
C ALA A 165 -0.37 -12.61 9.86
N ILE A 166 0.27 -12.08 8.82
CA ILE A 166 1.52 -12.65 8.29
C ILE A 166 2.72 -12.21 9.13
N LEU A 167 2.77 -10.95 9.56
CA LEU A 167 3.96 -10.36 10.16
C LEU A 167 3.85 -10.10 11.68
N GLY A 168 2.66 -10.14 12.28
CA GLY A 168 2.44 -9.66 13.65
C GLY A 168 3.24 -10.39 14.74
N ASN A 169 3.70 -11.62 14.48
CA ASN A 169 4.54 -12.38 15.40
C ASN A 169 6.05 -12.16 15.18
N ARG A 170 6.46 -11.33 14.21
CA ARG A 170 7.86 -11.04 13.88
C ARG A 170 8.36 -9.88 14.72
N LYS A 171 9.33 -10.15 15.60
CA LYS A 171 9.94 -9.13 16.48
C LYS A 171 10.76 -8.11 15.71
N GLU A 172 11.11 -8.42 14.46
CA GLU A 172 11.83 -7.57 13.52
C GLU A 172 10.91 -6.57 12.81
N VAL A 173 9.59 -6.67 13.00
CA VAL A 173 8.60 -5.84 12.29
C VAL A 173 7.75 -5.06 13.29
N PHE A 174 7.62 -3.76 13.07
CA PHE A 174 6.62 -2.91 13.73
C PHE A 174 5.50 -2.59 12.74
N LEU A 175 4.26 -2.91 13.11
CA LEU A 175 3.07 -2.61 12.32
C LEU A 175 2.27 -1.50 13.00
N LEU A 176 2.26 -0.33 12.39
CA LEU A 176 1.35 0.76 12.73
C LEU A 176 0.16 0.72 11.76
N SER A 177 -1.06 0.63 12.29
CA SER A 177 -2.28 0.81 11.49
C SER A 177 -3.16 1.89 12.10
N LEU A 178 -3.44 2.94 11.32
CA LEU A 178 -4.33 4.05 11.70
C LEU A 178 -5.58 3.98 10.83
N HIS A 179 -6.69 3.45 11.36
CA HIS A 179 -7.84 3.05 10.57
C HIS A 179 -9.18 3.45 11.18
N GLY A 180 -10.25 3.42 10.38
CA GLY A 180 -11.60 3.68 10.87
C GLY A 180 -12.10 2.58 11.79
N ALA A 181 -12.52 2.93 13.00
CA ALA A 181 -12.93 2.00 14.05
C ALA A 181 -14.11 1.10 13.63
N LYS A 182 -14.92 1.52 12.67
CA LYS A 182 -16.03 0.71 12.11
C LYS A 182 -15.86 0.35 10.63
N ASN A 183 -14.67 0.59 10.07
CA ASN A 183 -14.33 0.14 8.72
C ASN A 183 -14.07 -1.36 8.69
N TYR A 184 -14.22 -1.95 7.50
CA TYR A 184 -13.77 -3.30 7.21
C TYR A 184 -12.27 -3.44 7.50
N PRO A 185 -11.79 -4.63 7.92
CA PRO A 185 -12.55 -5.83 8.25
C PRO A 185 -13.18 -5.80 9.64
N TYR A 186 -14.32 -6.48 9.79
CA TYR A 186 -15.02 -6.60 11.07
C TYR A 186 -14.37 -7.60 12.03
N ARG A 187 -13.55 -8.52 11.50
CA ARG A 187 -12.66 -9.38 12.28
C ARG A 187 -11.23 -8.94 11.97
N ARG A 188 -10.58 -8.34 12.96
CA ARG A 188 -9.23 -7.81 12.84
C ARG A 188 -8.23 -8.77 13.43
N THR A 189 -7.02 -8.72 12.87
CA THR A 189 -5.84 -9.34 13.48
C THR A 189 -5.00 -8.20 14.05
N PRO A 190 -4.67 -8.19 15.35
CA PRO A 190 -3.93 -7.09 15.94
C PRO A 190 -2.59 -6.83 15.25
N SER A 191 -2.32 -5.55 14.98
CA SER A 191 -0.99 -5.04 14.59
C SER A 191 -0.12 -4.87 15.84
N THR A 192 1.10 -4.33 15.69
CA THR A 192 1.90 -3.92 16.85
C THR A 192 1.25 -2.73 17.56
N LEU A 193 0.73 -1.78 16.78
CA LEU A 193 -0.06 -0.65 17.25
C LEU A 193 -1.21 -0.40 16.28
N ASP A 194 -2.43 -0.65 16.76
CA ASP A 194 -3.67 -0.28 16.08
C ASP A 194 -4.24 0.97 16.75
N ILE A 195 -4.60 1.97 15.95
CA ILE A 195 -5.28 3.18 16.42
C ILE A 195 -6.61 3.30 15.71
N ASP A 196 -7.67 3.16 16.51
CA ASP A 196 -9.06 3.24 16.09
C ASP A 196 -9.52 4.70 16.02
N LEU A 197 -9.84 5.17 14.81
CA LEU A 197 -10.42 6.48 14.60
C LEU A 197 -11.95 6.41 14.51
N PRO A 198 -12.69 7.21 15.31
CA PRO A 198 -14.13 7.31 15.19
C PRO A 198 -14.62 7.67 13.78
N ASP A 199 -15.87 7.32 13.49
CA ASP A 199 -16.53 7.78 12.26
C ASP A 199 -16.45 9.31 12.16
N CYS A 200 -16.20 9.82 10.96
CA CYS A 200 -16.08 11.24 10.63
C CYS A 200 -14.93 11.97 11.32
N SER A 201 -13.90 11.27 11.85
CA SER A 201 -12.68 11.96 12.28
C SER A 201 -12.10 12.78 11.13
N GLY A 202 -11.83 14.05 11.40
CA GLY A 202 -11.29 15.00 10.44
C GLY A 202 -9.79 15.15 10.57
N ASP A 203 -9.26 16.17 9.91
CA ASP A 203 -7.82 16.41 9.80
C ASP A 203 -7.13 16.51 11.16
N LYS A 204 -7.73 17.23 12.12
CA LYS A 204 -7.11 17.46 13.43
C LYS A 204 -6.96 16.15 14.21
N GLU A 205 -8.05 15.42 14.40
CA GLU A 205 -8.06 14.18 15.18
C GLU A 205 -7.15 13.13 14.54
N TYR A 206 -7.17 13.04 13.20
CA TYR A 206 -6.32 12.11 12.46
C TYR A 206 -4.83 12.44 12.63
N LEU A 207 -4.46 13.72 12.48
CA LEU A 207 -3.06 14.15 12.55
C LEU A 207 -2.50 14.09 13.97
N GLU A 208 -3.31 14.31 15.01
CA GLU A 208 -2.92 14.09 16.41
C GLU A 208 -2.65 12.61 16.68
N ALA A 209 -3.54 11.73 16.22
CA ALA A 209 -3.37 10.28 16.34
C ALA A 209 -2.16 9.74 15.55
N LEU A 210 -1.93 10.28 14.34
CA LEU A 210 -0.77 9.96 13.52
C LEU A 210 0.54 10.33 14.24
N GLU A 211 0.60 11.48 14.90
CA GLU A 211 1.80 11.94 15.61
C GLU A 211 2.24 10.94 16.68
N GLU A 212 1.28 10.48 17.49
CA GLU A 212 1.50 9.47 18.53
C GLU A 212 1.96 8.14 17.92
N GLY A 213 1.21 7.64 16.93
CA GLY A 213 1.49 6.37 16.29
C GLY A 213 2.85 6.35 15.58
N LEU A 214 3.15 7.41 14.82
CA LEU A 214 4.40 7.56 14.08
C LEU A 214 5.60 7.66 15.03
N THR A 215 5.47 8.39 16.14
CA THR A 215 6.53 8.46 17.16
C THR A 215 6.89 7.07 17.69
N ALA A 216 5.90 6.26 18.05
CA ALA A 216 6.12 4.89 18.51
C ALA A 216 6.74 4.00 17.42
N ALA A 217 6.21 4.09 16.20
CA ALA A 217 6.65 3.28 15.07
C ALA A 217 8.09 3.57 14.63
N LEU A 218 8.54 4.82 14.74
CA LEU A 218 9.92 5.22 14.43
C LEU A 218 10.87 5.03 15.62
N ALA A 219 10.38 5.03 16.86
CA ALA A 219 11.18 4.69 18.05
C ALA A 219 11.65 3.22 18.04
N PHE A 220 10.98 2.35 17.28
CA PHE A 220 11.45 1.00 16.99
C PHE A 220 12.84 0.96 16.28
N GLY A 221 13.27 2.09 15.71
CA GLY A 221 14.52 2.22 14.98
C GLY A 221 14.56 1.38 13.71
N PRO A 222 13.55 1.48 12.83
CA PRO A 222 13.54 0.74 11.56
C PRO A 222 14.66 1.21 10.64
N GLN A 223 15.14 0.28 9.81
CA GLN A 223 16.13 0.56 8.77
C GLN A 223 15.47 0.81 7.41
N ILE A 224 14.16 0.59 7.31
CA ILE A 224 13.32 0.94 6.16
C ILE A 224 11.86 1.01 6.62
N VAL A 225 11.11 1.95 6.05
CA VAL A 225 9.68 2.13 6.27
C VAL A 225 8.93 1.79 4.98
N PHE A 226 7.96 0.90 5.08
CA PHE A 226 6.92 0.76 4.06
C PHE A 226 5.78 1.70 4.42
N TYR A 227 5.60 2.75 3.62
CA TYR A 227 4.53 3.71 3.81
C TYR A 227 3.39 3.39 2.84
N GLN A 228 2.30 2.85 3.39
CA GLN A 228 1.06 2.65 2.65
C GLN A 228 0.21 3.92 2.71
N ALA A 229 0.29 4.71 1.64
CA ALA A 229 -0.37 6.00 1.52
C ALA A 229 -1.79 5.86 0.91
N GLY A 230 -2.63 5.00 1.52
CA GLY A 230 -4.05 4.86 1.17
C GLY A 230 -4.73 6.23 1.17
N VAL A 231 -5.55 6.54 0.16
CA VAL A 231 -6.26 7.83 0.10
C VAL A 231 -7.75 7.69 0.38
N ASP A 232 -8.19 6.52 0.83
CA ASP A 232 -9.55 6.28 1.27
C ASP A 232 -9.93 6.80 2.68
N PRO A 233 -9.05 7.46 3.46
CA PRO A 233 -9.50 8.33 4.55
C PRO A 233 -10.16 9.64 4.07
N LEU A 234 -10.02 9.97 2.78
CA LEU A 234 -10.60 11.18 2.18
C LEU A 234 -12.12 11.22 2.38
N ASN A 235 -12.68 12.38 2.70
CA ASN A 235 -14.10 12.58 2.94
C ASN A 235 -15.01 12.14 1.76
N GLU A 236 -14.53 12.30 0.53
CA GLU A 236 -15.27 11.87 -0.67
C GLU A 236 -15.15 10.38 -0.99
N ASP A 237 -14.39 9.61 -0.19
CA ASP A 237 -14.26 8.17 -0.33
C ASP A 237 -15.56 7.44 0.06
N ARG A 238 -16.02 6.56 -0.82
CA ARG A 238 -17.27 5.80 -0.63
C ARG A 238 -17.11 4.51 0.18
N LEU A 239 -15.88 4.08 0.46
CA LEU A 239 -15.54 2.90 1.26
C LEU A 239 -14.99 3.29 2.64
N GLY A 240 -14.40 4.48 2.76
CA GLY A 240 -14.01 5.10 4.03
C GLY A 240 -15.18 5.59 4.87
N ARG A 241 -14.93 5.77 6.17
CA ARG A 241 -15.87 6.41 7.12
C ARG A 241 -15.23 7.61 7.84
N LEU A 242 -14.04 8.03 7.40
CA LEU A 242 -13.34 9.20 7.93
C LEU A 242 -13.65 10.42 7.05
N SER A 243 -13.24 11.61 7.49
CA SER A 243 -13.58 12.88 6.84
C SER A 243 -12.36 13.75 6.61
N LEU A 244 -11.24 13.17 6.15
CA LEU A 244 -10.06 13.96 5.85
C LEU A 244 -10.29 14.84 4.62
N SER A 245 -9.74 16.04 4.66
CA SER A 245 -9.63 16.90 3.49
C SER A 245 -8.40 16.51 2.65
N MET A 246 -8.34 17.00 1.41
CA MET A 246 -7.12 16.93 0.59
C MET A 246 -5.91 17.56 1.29
N GLN A 247 -6.12 18.63 2.05
CA GLN A 247 -5.06 19.28 2.83
C GLN A 247 -4.63 18.41 4.02
N GLY A 248 -5.56 17.72 4.67
CA GLY A 248 -5.26 16.75 5.73
C GLY A 248 -4.41 15.59 5.24
N LEU A 249 -4.75 15.01 4.08
CA LEU A 249 -3.93 13.97 3.45
C LEU A 249 -2.53 14.48 3.05
N GLU A 250 -2.43 15.71 2.53
CA GLU A 250 -1.13 16.32 2.26
C GLU A 250 -0.29 16.45 3.54
N GLN A 251 -0.88 16.97 4.62
CA GLN A 251 -0.18 17.13 5.90
C GLN A 251 0.25 15.78 6.49
N ARG A 252 -0.60 14.75 6.37
CA ARG A 252 -0.26 13.37 6.75
C ARG A 252 0.96 12.88 5.98
N ASP A 253 0.92 12.96 4.65
CA ASP A 253 2.01 12.49 3.79
C ASP A 253 3.31 13.23 4.12
N ARG A 254 3.22 14.55 4.34
CA ARG A 254 4.35 15.40 4.69
C ARG A 254 4.97 14.97 6.01
N ARG A 255 4.18 14.78 7.08
CA ARG A 255 4.69 14.36 8.39
C ARG A 255 5.44 13.04 8.32
N VAL A 256 4.86 12.01 7.70
CA VAL A 256 5.50 10.69 7.59
C VAL A 256 6.82 10.80 6.83
N LEU A 257 6.82 11.49 5.69
CA LEU A 257 7.98 11.59 4.81
C LEU A 257 9.09 12.48 5.38
N GLU A 258 8.75 13.59 6.04
CA GLU A 258 9.71 14.48 6.72
C GLU A 258 10.36 13.78 7.91
N GLU A 259 9.61 13.09 8.76
CA GLU A 259 10.15 12.33 9.89
C GLU A 259 11.10 11.21 9.44
N CYS A 260 10.73 10.46 8.40
CA CYS A 260 11.61 9.44 7.84
C CYS A 260 12.89 10.06 7.26
N ARG A 261 12.78 11.16 6.51
CA ARG A 261 13.94 11.85 5.93
C ARG A 261 14.86 12.43 6.99
N ALA A 262 14.30 13.07 8.02
CA ALA A 262 15.06 13.65 9.12
C ALA A 262 15.89 12.61 9.89
N ARG A 263 15.40 11.36 9.93
CA ARG A 263 16.09 10.22 10.56
C ARG A 263 16.97 9.42 9.59
N GLY A 264 17.00 9.79 8.30
CA GLY A 264 17.73 9.05 7.27
C GLY A 264 17.19 7.65 7.00
N ILE A 265 15.89 7.42 7.24
CA ILE A 265 15.24 6.11 7.07
C ILE A 265 14.70 6.01 5.63
N PRO A 266 15.14 5.01 4.84
CA PRO A 266 14.58 4.73 3.53
C PRO A 266 13.07 4.50 3.54
N VAL A 267 12.37 4.98 2.52
CA VAL A 267 10.89 4.84 2.40
C VAL A 267 10.49 4.12 1.10
N VAL A 268 9.60 3.15 1.22
CA VAL A 268 8.88 2.51 0.11
C VAL A 268 7.44 3.01 0.10
N LEU A 269 7.05 3.76 -0.93
CA LEU A 269 5.69 4.25 -1.12
C LEU A 269 4.83 3.23 -1.86
N VAL A 270 3.65 2.91 -1.33
CA VAL A 270 2.63 2.12 -2.03
C VAL A 270 1.24 2.76 -1.86
N MET A 271 0.31 2.46 -2.77
CA MET A 271 -0.94 3.21 -2.85
C MET A 271 -2.05 2.72 -1.92
N GLY A 272 -2.26 1.42 -1.76
CA GLY A 272 -3.42 0.89 -1.02
C GLY A 272 -4.78 1.32 -1.60
N GLY A 273 -5.72 1.64 -0.71
CA GLY A 273 -7.08 2.05 -0.99
C GLY A 273 -7.24 3.46 -1.58
N GLY A 274 -8.45 3.75 -2.05
CA GLY A 274 -8.81 5.01 -2.72
C GLY A 274 -9.90 4.77 -3.75
N TYR A 275 -11.07 5.34 -3.50
CA TYR A 275 -12.35 5.03 -4.10
C TYR A 275 -13.32 6.22 -4.14
N ALA A 276 -12.78 7.44 -4.14
CA ALA A 276 -13.56 8.66 -4.13
C ALA A 276 -14.54 8.75 -5.31
N ASN A 277 -15.63 9.48 -5.12
CA ASN A 277 -16.59 9.79 -6.16
C ASN A 277 -16.80 11.31 -6.24
N PRO A 278 -16.30 11.98 -7.29
CA PRO A 278 -15.71 11.43 -8.52
C PRO A 278 -14.27 10.87 -8.33
N ILE A 279 -13.87 9.85 -9.12
CA ILE A 279 -12.59 9.11 -8.95
C ILE A 279 -11.35 9.99 -9.19
N GLU A 280 -11.54 11.10 -9.88
CA GLU A 280 -10.57 12.18 -10.07
C GLU A 280 -9.96 12.61 -8.74
N LEU A 281 -10.74 12.64 -7.65
CA LEU A 281 -10.25 13.03 -6.32
C LEU A 281 -9.24 12.02 -5.76
N THR A 282 -9.47 10.72 -5.93
CA THR A 282 -8.47 9.68 -5.59
C THR A 282 -7.19 9.85 -6.40
N VAL A 283 -7.31 10.15 -7.69
CA VAL A 283 -6.13 10.38 -8.55
C VAL A 283 -5.37 11.61 -8.07
N GLN A 284 -6.05 12.72 -7.78
CA GLN A 284 -5.39 13.94 -7.28
C GLN A 284 -4.75 13.72 -5.91
N ALA A 285 -5.39 12.98 -5.00
CA ALA A 285 -4.83 12.67 -3.69
C ALA A 285 -3.52 11.89 -3.81
N HIS A 286 -3.47 10.85 -4.64
CA HIS A 286 -2.21 10.14 -4.88
C HIS A 286 -1.17 11.01 -5.62
N VAL A 287 -1.57 11.86 -6.57
CA VAL A 287 -0.64 12.82 -7.18
C VAL A 287 -0.02 13.73 -6.11
N GLN A 288 -0.82 14.19 -5.14
CA GLN A 288 -0.34 14.99 -4.02
C GLN A 288 0.69 14.24 -3.19
N THR A 289 0.47 12.96 -2.86
CA THR A 289 1.46 12.11 -2.16
C THR A 289 2.81 12.10 -2.89
N TYR A 290 2.82 11.84 -4.19
CA TYR A 290 4.06 11.82 -4.98
C TYR A 290 4.70 13.19 -5.14
N ARG A 291 3.90 14.27 -5.17
CA ARG A 291 4.39 15.66 -5.16
C ARG A 291 5.12 15.96 -3.85
N VAL A 292 4.51 15.64 -2.71
CA VAL A 292 5.12 15.79 -1.38
C VAL A 292 6.42 14.99 -1.30
N ALA A 293 6.42 13.74 -1.80
CA ALA A 293 7.64 12.93 -1.87
C ALA A 293 8.76 13.60 -2.70
N LYS A 294 8.44 14.17 -3.87
CA LYS A 294 9.41 14.91 -4.70
C LYS A 294 9.91 16.18 -4.02
N GLU A 295 9.04 16.92 -3.36
CA GLU A 295 9.42 18.14 -2.63
C GLU A 295 10.39 17.84 -1.50
N ILE A 296 10.11 16.80 -0.72
CA ILE A 296 10.93 16.42 0.42
C ILE A 296 12.23 15.75 -0.04
N TYR A 297 12.16 14.84 -1.03
CA TYR A 297 13.31 13.99 -1.35
C TYR A 297 14.20 14.49 -2.47
N CYS A 298 13.68 15.32 -3.38
CA CYS A 298 14.36 15.71 -4.61
C CYS A 298 14.61 17.22 -4.74
N ARG A 299 14.28 18.03 -3.72
CA ARG A 299 14.80 19.41 -3.63
C ARG A 299 16.16 19.39 -2.92
N ASN A 300 17.15 19.93 -3.63
CA ASN A 300 18.47 20.27 -3.09
C ASN A 300 18.38 21.46 -2.14
#